data_AF-R6BNK7-F1
#
_entry.id   AF-R6BNK7-F1
#
_cell.length_a   1.000
_cell.length_b   1.000
_cell.length_c   1.000
_cell.angle_alpha   90.00
_cell.angle_beta   90.00
_cell.angle_gamma   90.00
#
_symmetry.space_group_name_H-M   'P 1'
#
loop_
_entity.id
_entity.type
_entity.pdbx_description
1 polymer ?
#
loop_
_entity_poly.entity_id
_entity_poly.type
_entity_poly.pdbx_seq_one_letter_code
_entity_poly.pdbx_strand_id
1 'polypeptide(L)'
;MKEVYIGSIIRKRRQELGLTQEQLCRGICETVTLSRIENGKQTPSRSKLNALLQRLGMPGERYYALLSEQEMKISNLQTEIVSCNVLGQREQGLKKLDELEQMMEADDHLTRQFVLRCRALLGRWEDGKLVPYSFREKQMLLFRAISLTVPHFCVQDISGNLYGVDELKIINQIALVYADYGQTKAAVSLYSQLLQYLDGHLQSLEQTRPMKILISYNYARVLCMEQQNEQAIQVAQQGIECSVQSGRSSCMGGLLFVIAQSLHQLHREEESKRYFYQSYFYYCSMQDNKNAQLMKENIEEYFGEPMPYWMSPAPSGNLPSSSMMP
;
A
#
# COMPACT_ATOMS: atom_id res chain seq x y z
N MET A 1 29.70 -7.90 -17.02
CA MET A 1 29.07 -8.04 -15.69
C MET A 1 29.92 -8.98 -14.87
N LYS A 2 30.32 -8.63 -13.64
CA LYS A 2 30.91 -9.62 -12.73
C LYS A 2 29.77 -10.47 -12.17
N GLU A 3 29.81 -11.77 -12.44
CA GLU A 3 28.85 -12.72 -11.86
C GLU A 3 29.14 -12.83 -10.36
N VAL A 4 28.14 -12.55 -9.53
CA VAL A 4 28.27 -12.58 -8.07
C VAL A 4 27.12 -13.40 -7.52
N TYR A 5 27.45 -14.38 -6.67
CA TYR A 5 26.44 -15.18 -5.99
C TYR A 5 25.58 -14.32 -5.07
N ILE A 6 24.26 -14.37 -5.24
CA ILE A 6 23.30 -13.57 -4.46
C ILE A 6 23.47 -13.75 -2.94
N GLY A 7 23.76 -14.97 -2.51
CA GLY A 7 24.04 -15.28 -1.10
C GLY A 7 25.19 -14.45 -0.51
N SER A 8 26.26 -14.22 -1.29
CA SER A 8 27.40 -13.41 -0.85
C SER A 8 27.03 -11.92 -0.71
N ILE A 9 26.14 -11.43 -1.58
CA ILE A 9 25.61 -10.06 -1.51
C ILE A 9 24.75 -9.89 -0.26
N ILE A 10 23.84 -10.83 -0.02
CA ILE A 10 22.98 -10.86 1.19
C ILE A 10 23.86 -10.83 2.44
N ARG A 11 24.85 -11.73 2.53
CA ARG A 11 25.76 -11.81 3.67
C ARG A 11 26.51 -10.50 3.90
N LYS A 12 27.09 -9.95 2.84
CA LYS A 12 27.86 -8.70 2.92
C LYS A 12 26.98 -7.57 3.44
N ARG A 13 25.81 -7.37 2.83
CA ARG A 13 24.89 -6.30 3.23
C ARG A 13 24.36 -6.47 4.65
N ARG A 14 24.03 -7.71 5.05
CA ARG A 14 23.62 -8.03 6.42
C ARG A 14 24.70 -7.63 7.44
N GLN A 15 25.96 -7.93 7.15
CA GLN A 15 27.10 -7.59 8.01
C GLN A 15 27.36 -6.08 8.05
N GLU A 16 27.24 -5.37 6.92
CA GLU A 16 27.32 -3.89 6.87
C GLU A 16 26.27 -3.22 7.76
N LEU A 17 25.08 -3.83 7.88
CA LEU A 17 23.99 -3.36 8.74
C LEU A 17 24.08 -3.86 10.19
N GLY A 18 25.11 -4.64 10.55
CA GLY A 18 25.27 -5.18 11.90
C GLY A 18 24.22 -6.22 12.30
N LEU A 19 23.52 -6.83 11.35
CA LEU A 19 22.42 -7.76 11.61
C LEU A 19 22.91 -9.19 11.82
N THR A 20 22.31 -9.91 12.77
CA THR A 20 22.47 -11.37 12.89
C THR A 20 21.66 -12.10 11.81
N GLN A 21 22.02 -13.35 11.53
CA GLN A 21 21.23 -14.19 10.61
C GLN A 21 19.79 -14.37 11.12
N GLU A 22 19.62 -14.56 12.42
CA GLU A 22 18.29 -14.70 13.05
C GLU A 22 17.42 -13.47 12.87
N GLN A 23 17.97 -12.26 13.08
CA GLN A 23 17.23 -11.02 12.85
C GLN A 23 16.79 -10.88 11.39
N LEU A 24 17.66 -11.22 10.44
CA LEU A 24 17.34 -11.09 9.02
C LEU A 24 16.27 -12.11 8.56
N CYS A 25 16.42 -13.39 8.91
CA CYS A 25 15.55 -14.46 8.39
C CYS A 25 14.26 -14.69 9.18
N ARG A 26 14.05 -13.99 10.31
CA ARG A 26 12.91 -14.19 11.21
C ARG A 26 11.57 -14.23 10.45
N GLY A 27 10.87 -15.36 10.54
CA GLY A 27 9.59 -15.61 9.89
C GLY A 27 9.63 -15.71 8.35
N ILE A 28 10.81 -15.69 7.73
CA ILE A 28 11.03 -15.93 6.30
C ILE A 28 11.55 -17.36 6.08
N CYS A 29 12.57 -17.76 6.84
CA CYS A 29 13.15 -19.10 6.82
C CYS A 29 13.95 -19.38 8.10
N GLU A 30 14.35 -20.63 8.29
CA GLU A 30 15.22 -21.03 9.39
C GLU A 30 16.62 -20.39 9.26
N THR A 31 17.28 -20.15 10.40
CA THR A 31 18.64 -19.59 10.45
C THR A 31 19.64 -20.46 9.67
N VAL A 32 19.50 -21.79 9.74
CA VAL A 32 20.31 -22.74 8.99
C VAL A 32 20.07 -22.60 7.47
N THR A 33 18.83 -22.38 7.04
CA THR A 33 18.50 -22.11 5.64
C THR A 33 19.17 -20.83 5.16
N LEU A 34 19.08 -19.72 5.92
CA LEU A 34 19.76 -18.47 5.56
C LEU A 34 21.28 -18.68 5.48
N SER A 35 21.88 -19.42 6.42
CA SER A 35 23.31 -19.73 6.38
C SER A 35 23.70 -20.51 5.11
N ARG A 36 22.89 -21.49 4.68
CA ARG A 36 23.14 -22.20 3.41
C ARG A 36 23.01 -21.27 2.21
N ILE A 37 22.01 -20.38 2.20
CA ILE A 37 21.83 -19.36 1.15
C ILE A 37 23.06 -18.45 1.06
N GLU A 38 23.49 -17.87 2.18
CA GLU A 38 24.64 -16.95 2.26
C GLU A 38 25.95 -17.59 1.79
N ASN A 39 26.07 -18.91 1.91
CA ASN A 39 27.23 -19.69 1.47
C ASN A 39 27.04 -20.34 0.08
N GLY A 40 25.97 -20.00 -0.66
CA GLY A 40 25.72 -20.53 -2.01
C GLY A 40 25.34 -22.00 -2.07
N LYS A 41 25.01 -22.62 -0.93
CA LYS A 41 24.64 -24.05 -0.82
C LYS A 41 23.16 -24.31 -1.09
N GLN A 42 22.33 -23.27 -1.12
CA GLN A 42 20.89 -23.37 -1.34
C GLN A 42 20.37 -22.13 -2.07
N THR A 43 19.56 -22.34 -3.10
CA THR A 43 18.85 -21.27 -3.79
C THR A 43 17.52 -21.01 -3.08
N PRO A 44 17.22 -19.78 -2.63
CA PRO A 44 15.93 -19.45 -2.06
C PRO A 44 14.83 -19.37 -3.13
N SER A 45 13.58 -19.62 -2.73
CA SER A 45 12.40 -19.26 -3.53
C SER A 45 12.37 -17.74 -3.78
N ARG A 46 11.65 -17.30 -4.82
CA ARG A 46 11.59 -15.86 -5.16
C ARG A 46 10.99 -15.03 -4.03
N SER A 47 9.93 -15.53 -3.39
CA SER A 47 9.27 -14.88 -2.26
C SER A 47 10.23 -14.62 -1.10
N LYS A 48 10.93 -15.67 -0.64
CA LYS A 48 11.93 -15.60 0.42
C LYS A 48 13.10 -14.68 0.04
N LEU A 49 13.58 -14.76 -1.20
CA LEU A 49 14.64 -13.87 -1.69
C LEU A 49 14.20 -12.40 -1.62
N ASN A 50 13.03 -12.07 -2.16
CA ASN A 50 12.50 -10.71 -2.14
C ASN A 50 12.32 -10.18 -0.71
N ALA A 51 11.76 -10.99 0.20
CA ALA A 51 11.58 -10.61 1.59
C ALA A 51 12.92 -10.30 2.29
N LEU A 52 13.95 -11.13 2.09
CA LEU A 52 15.30 -10.90 2.63
C LEU A 52 15.92 -9.62 2.06
N LEU A 53 15.83 -9.41 0.74
CA LEU A 53 16.40 -8.22 0.08
C LEU A 53 15.72 -6.93 0.54
N GLN A 54 14.39 -6.96 0.71
CA GLN A 54 13.64 -5.80 1.20
C GLN A 54 14.07 -5.39 2.61
N ARG A 55 14.23 -6.36 3.53
CA ARG A 55 14.76 -6.08 4.89
C ARG A 55 16.18 -5.51 4.90
N LEU A 56 16.95 -5.77 3.85
CA LEU A 56 18.31 -5.24 3.67
C LEU A 56 18.35 -3.88 2.94
N GLY A 57 17.18 -3.33 2.58
CA GLY A 57 17.08 -2.11 1.78
C GLY A 57 17.61 -2.30 0.35
N MET A 58 17.49 -3.51 -0.21
CA MET A 58 18.00 -3.85 -1.55
C MET A 58 16.86 -4.12 -2.56
N PRO A 59 17.04 -3.75 -3.85
CA PRO A 59 16.04 -3.98 -4.88
C PRO A 59 15.89 -5.47 -5.21
N GLY A 60 14.65 -5.98 -5.22
CA GLY A 60 14.36 -7.40 -5.51
C GLY A 60 14.34 -7.73 -7.00
N GLU A 61 13.90 -6.79 -7.83
CA GLU A 61 13.68 -6.98 -9.28
C GLU A 61 14.97 -7.20 -10.10
N ARG A 62 16.13 -6.88 -9.54
CA ARG A 62 17.44 -7.05 -10.22
C ARG A 62 17.95 -8.50 -10.21
N TYR A 63 17.27 -9.40 -9.52
CA TYR A 63 17.67 -10.79 -9.39
C TYR A 63 16.68 -11.69 -10.10
N TYR A 64 17.08 -12.22 -11.25
CA TYR A 64 16.31 -13.22 -11.98
C TYR A 64 16.34 -14.55 -11.21
N ALA A 65 15.28 -14.82 -10.44
CA ALA A 65 14.98 -16.15 -9.95
C ALA A 65 14.09 -16.86 -10.98
N LEU A 66 14.51 -18.04 -11.44
CA LEU A 66 13.63 -18.93 -12.19
C LEU A 66 12.49 -19.35 -11.25
N LEU A 67 11.27 -19.05 -11.66
CA LEU A 67 10.07 -19.43 -10.91
C LEU A 67 9.69 -20.88 -11.25
N SER A 68 9.35 -21.64 -10.23
CA SER A 68 8.60 -22.88 -10.42
C SER A 68 7.18 -22.58 -10.93
N GLU A 69 6.53 -23.56 -11.55
CA GLU A 69 5.14 -23.44 -12.01
C GLU A 69 4.19 -23.07 -10.85
N GLN A 70 4.43 -23.64 -9.66
CA GLN A 70 3.65 -23.33 -8.46
C GLN A 70 3.85 -21.89 -8.00
N GLU A 71 5.09 -21.38 -7.97
CA GLU A 71 5.35 -19.98 -7.63
C GLU A 71 4.72 -19.00 -8.64
N MET A 72 4.69 -19.37 -9.93
CA MET A 72 4.00 -18.57 -10.94
C MET A 72 2.49 -18.52 -10.68
N LYS A 73 1.85 -19.67 -10.41
CA LYS A 73 0.42 -19.73 -10.10
C LYS A 73 0.07 -18.90 -8.85
N ILE A 74 0.86 -19.03 -7.78
CA ILE A 74 0.70 -18.23 -6.56
C ILE A 74 0.84 -16.74 -6.87
N SER A 75 1.87 -16.33 -7.61
CA SER A 75 2.10 -14.92 -7.97
C SER A 75 0.97 -14.34 -8.82
N ASN A 76 0.42 -15.13 -9.76
CA ASN A 76 -0.71 -14.71 -10.59
C ASN A 76 -1.97 -14.54 -9.75
N LEU A 77 -2.30 -15.53 -8.89
CA LEU A 77 -3.44 -15.44 -7.98
C LEU A 77 -3.34 -14.22 -7.05
N GLN A 78 -2.16 -13.96 -6.46
CA GLN A 78 -1.94 -12.76 -5.65
C GLN A 78 -2.21 -11.47 -6.43
N THR A 79 -1.77 -11.41 -7.68
CA THR A 79 -2.00 -10.25 -8.56
C THR A 79 -3.49 -10.06 -8.86
N GLU A 80 -4.20 -11.15 -9.16
CA GLU A 80 -5.64 -11.12 -9.41
C GLU A 80 -6.44 -10.73 -8.16
N ILE A 81 -6.06 -11.23 -6.99
CA ILE A 81 -6.67 -10.86 -5.70
C ILE A 81 -6.46 -9.37 -5.42
N VAL A 82 -5.25 -8.83 -5.67
CA VAL A 82 -4.98 -7.39 -5.53
C VAL A 82 -5.86 -6.58 -6.48
N SER A 83 -6.01 -7.03 -7.73
CA SER A 83 -6.92 -6.39 -8.70
C SER A 83 -8.37 -6.38 -8.20
N CYS A 84 -8.86 -7.51 -7.69
CA CYS A 84 -10.21 -7.62 -7.10
C CYS A 84 -10.39 -6.63 -5.94
N ASN A 85 -9.38 -6.47 -5.08
CA ASN A 85 -9.41 -5.51 -3.97
C ASN A 85 -9.54 -4.06 -4.46
N VAL A 86 -8.79 -3.69 -5.50
CA VAL A 86 -8.82 -2.34 -6.09
C VAL A 86 -10.17 -2.06 -6.75
N LEU A 87 -10.73 -3.05 -7.46
CA LEU A 87 -12.00 -2.93 -8.17
C LEU A 87 -13.24 -3.15 -7.28
N GLY A 88 -13.06 -3.44 -5.99
CA GLY A 88 -14.16 -3.72 -5.07
C GLY A 88 -14.91 -5.04 -5.35
N GLN A 89 -14.32 -5.95 -6.13
CA GLN A 89 -14.89 -7.25 -6.52
C GLN A 89 -14.73 -8.28 -5.40
N ARG A 90 -15.42 -8.05 -4.27
CA ARG A 90 -15.15 -8.81 -3.03
C ARG A 90 -15.42 -10.30 -3.15
N GLU A 91 -16.51 -10.70 -3.80
CA GLU A 91 -16.87 -12.11 -3.98
C GLU A 91 -15.80 -12.87 -4.80
N GLN A 92 -15.39 -12.29 -5.94
CA GLN A 92 -14.35 -12.88 -6.79
C GLN A 92 -13.01 -12.93 -6.05
N GLY A 93 -12.68 -11.87 -5.30
CA GLY A 93 -11.50 -11.81 -4.46
C GLY A 93 -11.46 -12.93 -3.43
N LEU A 94 -12.58 -13.22 -2.74
CA LEU A 94 -12.65 -14.32 -1.78
C LEU A 94 -12.49 -15.69 -2.43
N LYS A 95 -13.16 -15.95 -3.56
CA LYS A 95 -13.02 -17.24 -4.27
C LYS A 95 -11.55 -17.53 -4.62
N LYS A 96 -10.83 -16.52 -5.13
CA LYS A 96 -9.40 -16.61 -5.45
C LYS A 96 -8.53 -16.73 -4.21
N LEU A 97 -8.94 -16.11 -3.11
CA LEU A 97 -8.25 -16.22 -1.82
C LEU A 97 -8.32 -17.65 -1.27
N ASP A 98 -9.49 -18.28 -1.37
CA ASP A 98 -9.69 -19.66 -0.94
C ASP A 98 -8.89 -20.65 -1.82
N GLU A 99 -8.81 -20.40 -3.13
CA GLU A 99 -7.94 -21.15 -4.05
C GLU A 99 -6.46 -21.03 -3.64
N LEU A 100 -6.00 -19.81 -3.34
CA LEU A 100 -4.63 -19.57 -2.89
C LEU A 100 -4.31 -20.31 -1.58
N GLU A 101 -5.25 -20.35 -0.62
CA GLU A 101 -5.06 -21.07 0.63
C GLU A 101 -4.91 -22.58 0.45
N GLN A 102 -5.64 -23.17 -0.51
CA GLN A 102 -5.56 -24.61 -0.80
C GLN A 102 -4.20 -25.01 -1.41
N MET A 103 -3.51 -24.07 -2.06
CA MET A 103 -2.21 -24.30 -2.69
C MET A 103 -1.01 -24.05 -1.76
N MET A 104 -1.24 -23.46 -0.59
CA MET A 104 -0.20 -22.96 0.29
C MET A 104 0.36 -24.07 1.20
N GLU A 105 1.68 -24.10 1.36
CA GLU A 105 2.34 -24.98 2.33
C GLU A 105 2.14 -24.48 3.77
N ALA A 106 2.17 -25.39 4.75
CA ALA A 106 1.85 -25.07 6.14
C ALA A 106 2.81 -24.02 6.76
N ASP A 107 4.08 -24.01 6.33
CA ASP A 107 5.16 -23.13 6.78
C ASP A 107 5.37 -21.91 5.86
N ASP A 108 4.52 -21.69 4.84
CA ASP A 108 4.59 -20.49 3.99
C ASP A 108 3.98 -19.27 4.70
N HIS A 109 4.76 -18.70 5.60
CA HIS A 109 4.38 -17.50 6.36
C HIS A 109 4.12 -16.28 5.47
N LEU A 110 4.83 -16.13 4.34
CA LEU A 110 4.69 -14.96 3.46
C LEU A 110 3.35 -14.98 2.72
N THR A 111 2.97 -16.11 2.15
CA THR A 111 1.66 -16.25 1.52
C THR A 111 0.54 -16.17 2.57
N ARG A 112 0.75 -16.73 3.76
CA ARG A 112 -0.24 -16.65 4.84
C ARG A 112 -0.46 -15.22 5.33
N GLN A 113 0.57 -14.38 5.38
CA GLN A 113 0.44 -12.95 5.64
C GLN A 113 -0.43 -12.25 4.60
N PHE A 114 -0.16 -12.49 3.31
CA PHE A 114 -0.94 -11.94 2.21
C PHE A 114 -2.41 -12.32 2.35
N VAL A 115 -2.68 -13.59 2.66
CA VAL A 115 -4.02 -14.13 2.79
C VAL A 115 -4.80 -13.45 3.93
N LEU A 116 -4.21 -13.40 5.13
CA LEU A 116 -4.85 -12.78 6.30
C LEU A 116 -5.12 -11.29 6.06
N ARG A 117 -4.17 -10.59 5.43
CA ARG A 117 -4.31 -9.18 5.06
C ARG A 117 -5.46 -8.96 4.07
N CYS A 118 -5.57 -9.77 3.03
CA CYS A 118 -6.64 -9.66 2.05
C CYS A 118 -8.01 -10.02 2.66
N ARG A 119 -8.05 -11.04 3.52
CA ARG A 119 -9.28 -11.43 4.23
C ARG A 119 -9.84 -10.28 5.07
N ALA A 120 -8.99 -9.52 5.78
CA ALA A 120 -9.40 -8.35 6.56
C ALA A 120 -10.13 -7.27 5.72
N LEU A 121 -9.82 -7.17 4.42
CA LEU A 121 -10.48 -6.25 3.49
C LEU A 121 -11.75 -6.85 2.86
N LEU A 122 -11.69 -8.12 2.47
CA LEU A 122 -12.71 -8.78 1.66
C LEU A 122 -13.94 -9.23 2.48
N GLY A 123 -13.77 -9.50 3.77
CA GLY A 123 -14.86 -9.97 4.64
C GLY A 123 -14.98 -11.49 4.69
N ARG A 124 -16.19 -11.98 5.01
CA ARG A 124 -16.51 -13.41 5.07
C ARG A 124 -17.93 -13.70 4.61
N TRP A 125 -18.18 -14.95 4.29
CA TRP A 125 -19.52 -15.48 4.13
C TRP A 125 -20.15 -15.76 5.50
N GLU A 126 -21.36 -15.27 5.70
CA GLU A 126 -22.18 -15.51 6.89
C GLU A 126 -23.65 -15.63 6.41
N ASP A 127 -24.27 -16.78 6.66
CA ASP A 127 -25.63 -17.11 6.20
C ASP A 127 -25.91 -16.82 4.71
N GLY A 128 -24.94 -17.17 3.84
CA GLY A 128 -25.03 -16.95 2.40
C GLY A 128 -24.87 -15.50 1.94
N LYS A 129 -24.53 -14.58 2.86
CA LYS A 129 -24.25 -13.17 2.56
C LYS A 129 -22.80 -12.83 2.83
N LEU A 130 -22.29 -11.90 2.03
CA LEU A 130 -20.95 -11.36 2.22
C LEU A 130 -20.98 -10.21 3.23
N VAL A 131 -20.35 -10.41 4.38
CA VAL A 131 -20.33 -9.44 5.48
C VAL A 131 -18.90 -8.96 5.76
N PRO A 132 -18.72 -7.66 6.09
CA PRO A 132 -17.42 -7.15 6.51
C PRO A 132 -17.08 -7.64 7.93
N TYR A 133 -15.79 -7.80 8.21
CA TYR A 133 -15.32 -8.04 9.58
C TYR A 133 -15.50 -6.80 10.47
N SER A 134 -15.83 -7.04 11.74
CA SER A 134 -15.83 -6.02 12.78
C SER A 134 -14.44 -5.45 13.03
N PHE A 135 -14.35 -4.32 13.74
CA PHE A 135 -13.09 -3.72 14.17
C PHE A 135 -12.12 -4.73 14.81
N ARG A 136 -12.61 -5.47 15.82
CA ARG A 136 -11.81 -6.44 16.57
C ARG A 136 -11.33 -7.58 15.68
N GLU A 137 -12.17 -8.07 14.78
CA GLU A 137 -11.80 -9.15 13.85
C GLU A 137 -10.77 -8.69 12.82
N LYS A 138 -10.92 -7.49 12.26
CA LYS A 138 -9.90 -6.90 11.37
C LYS A 138 -8.57 -6.75 12.10
N GLN A 139 -8.57 -6.23 13.33
CA GLN A 139 -7.37 -6.14 14.16
C GLN A 139 -6.75 -7.52 14.37
N MET A 140 -7.52 -8.53 14.80
CA MET A 140 -6.99 -9.88 15.02
C MET A 140 -6.35 -10.47 13.77
N LEU A 141 -6.98 -10.32 12.60
CA LEU A 141 -6.44 -10.81 11.33
C LEU A 141 -5.12 -10.13 10.98
N LEU A 142 -5.06 -8.80 11.09
CA LEU A 142 -3.88 -8.01 10.73
C LEU A 142 -2.72 -8.21 11.71
N PHE A 143 -3.01 -8.29 13.02
CA PHE A 143 -2.00 -8.58 14.03
C PHE A 143 -1.46 -10.00 13.87
N ARG A 144 -2.34 -10.98 13.61
CA ARG A 144 -1.90 -12.34 13.29
C ARG A 144 -1.04 -12.37 12.03
N ALA A 145 -1.39 -11.59 11.01
CA ALA A 145 -0.58 -11.48 9.80
C ALA A 145 0.82 -10.97 10.14
N ILE A 146 0.96 -9.78 10.71
CA ILE A 146 2.28 -9.20 10.97
C ILE A 146 3.13 -10.05 11.94
N SER A 147 2.51 -10.70 12.92
CA SER A 147 3.20 -11.58 13.87
C SER A 147 3.85 -12.82 13.24
N LEU A 148 3.45 -13.23 12.02
CA LEU A 148 4.11 -14.33 11.31
C LEU A 148 5.56 -14.02 10.94
N THR A 149 5.89 -12.74 10.72
CA THR A 149 7.25 -12.32 10.35
C THR A 149 7.88 -11.35 11.35
N VAL A 150 7.06 -10.69 12.17
CA VAL A 150 7.46 -9.78 13.25
C VAL A 150 6.70 -10.14 14.53
N PRO A 151 7.10 -11.22 15.24
CA PRO A 151 6.37 -11.74 16.41
C PRO A 151 6.18 -10.75 17.56
N HIS A 152 7.10 -9.80 17.71
CA HIS A 152 7.07 -8.76 18.74
C HIS A 152 6.63 -7.40 18.19
N PHE A 153 5.75 -7.40 17.18
CA PHE A 153 5.20 -6.18 16.62
C PHE A 153 4.45 -5.38 17.70
N CYS A 154 4.76 -4.08 17.77
CA CYS A 154 4.20 -3.14 18.72
C CYS A 154 3.68 -1.92 17.96
N VAL A 155 2.39 -1.58 18.11
CA VAL A 155 1.81 -0.41 17.42
C VAL A 155 2.36 0.92 17.96
N GLN A 156 2.96 0.93 19.15
CA GLN A 156 3.56 2.12 19.73
C GLN A 156 5.01 2.35 19.28
N ASP A 157 5.70 1.32 18.77
CA ASP A 157 7.09 1.41 18.31
C ASP A 157 7.28 0.66 16.98
N ILE A 158 7.11 1.39 15.89
CA ILE A 158 7.39 0.88 14.55
C ILE A 158 8.92 0.78 14.36
N SER A 159 9.70 1.75 14.84
CA SER A 159 11.14 1.84 14.59
C SER A 159 11.95 0.64 15.10
N GLY A 160 11.47 -0.07 16.12
CA GLY A 160 12.19 -1.18 16.76
C GLY A 160 12.32 -2.48 15.95
N ASN A 161 11.80 -2.58 14.71
CA ASN A 161 11.79 -3.81 13.92
C ASN A 161 12.24 -3.63 12.46
N LEU A 162 12.47 -4.76 11.77
CA LEU A 162 12.80 -4.81 10.34
C LEU A 162 11.56 -5.21 9.52
N TYR A 163 11.14 -4.34 8.61
CA TYR A 163 9.96 -4.55 7.76
C TYR A 163 10.34 -4.66 6.29
N GLY A 164 9.71 -5.61 5.60
CA GLY A 164 9.60 -5.61 4.15
C GLY A 164 8.34 -4.85 3.71
N VAL A 165 8.07 -4.90 2.40
CA VAL A 165 6.95 -4.16 1.80
C VAL A 165 5.60 -4.68 2.30
N ASP A 166 5.46 -5.99 2.51
CA ASP A 166 4.20 -6.57 2.96
C ASP A 166 3.88 -6.24 4.42
N GLU A 167 4.87 -6.16 5.32
CA GLU A 167 4.63 -5.66 6.67
C GLU A 167 4.19 -4.19 6.65
N LEU A 168 4.79 -3.33 5.82
CA LEU A 168 4.36 -1.93 5.69
C LEU A 168 2.91 -1.82 5.18
N LYS A 169 2.49 -2.70 4.26
CA LYS A 169 1.08 -2.78 3.82
C LYS A 169 0.17 -3.18 4.98
N ILE A 170 0.59 -4.12 5.83
CA ILE A 170 -0.19 -4.52 7.01
C ILE A 170 -0.30 -3.37 8.00
N ILE A 171 0.81 -2.68 8.33
CA ILE A 171 0.81 -1.53 9.25
C ILE A 171 -0.09 -0.40 8.72
N ASN A 172 0.01 -0.09 7.41
CA ASN A 172 -0.89 0.87 6.77
C ASN A 172 -2.37 0.46 6.92
N GLN A 173 -2.71 -0.83 6.78
CA GLN A 173 -4.07 -1.31 7.00
C GLN A 173 -4.50 -1.26 8.46
N ILE A 174 -3.60 -1.52 9.41
CA ILE A 174 -3.89 -1.36 10.85
C ILE A 174 -4.25 0.11 11.14
N ALA A 175 -3.45 1.05 10.64
CA ALA A 175 -3.73 2.48 10.80
C ALA A 175 -5.04 2.91 10.14
N LEU A 176 -5.37 2.37 8.95
CA LEU A 176 -6.68 2.58 8.30
C LEU A 176 -7.83 2.08 9.18
N VAL A 177 -7.71 0.86 9.71
CA VAL A 177 -8.74 0.29 10.60
C VAL A 177 -8.91 1.14 11.86
N TYR A 178 -7.84 1.73 12.39
CA TYR A 178 -7.95 2.63 13.54
C TYR A 178 -8.70 3.91 13.17
N ALA A 179 -8.36 4.52 12.03
CA ALA A 179 -9.03 5.72 11.53
C ALA A 179 -10.53 5.47 11.23
N ASP A 180 -10.87 4.40 10.52
CA ASP A 180 -12.24 4.05 10.11
C ASP A 180 -13.18 3.83 11.30
N TYR A 181 -12.63 3.49 12.47
CA TYR A 181 -13.37 3.26 13.71
C TYR A 181 -13.13 4.36 14.75
N GLY A 182 -12.72 5.55 14.32
CA GLY A 182 -12.65 6.76 15.15
C GLY A 182 -11.43 6.85 16.07
N GLN A 183 -10.47 5.92 15.99
CA GLN A 183 -9.19 5.98 16.71
C GLN A 183 -8.14 6.78 15.91
N THR A 184 -8.53 7.96 15.46
CA THR A 184 -7.77 8.86 14.58
C THR A 184 -6.41 9.26 15.16
N LYS A 185 -6.32 9.61 16.45
CA LYS A 185 -5.04 9.94 17.11
C LYS A 185 -4.02 8.80 17.06
N ALA A 186 -4.48 7.57 17.26
CA ALA A 186 -3.62 6.39 17.19
C ALA A 186 -3.20 6.12 15.73
N ALA A 187 -4.09 6.36 14.76
CA ALA A 187 -3.74 6.30 13.34
C ALA A 187 -2.73 7.38 12.93
N VAL A 188 -2.85 8.63 13.40
CA VAL A 188 -1.86 9.71 13.19
C VAL A 188 -0.48 9.28 13.70
N SER A 189 -0.41 8.75 14.93
CA SER A 189 0.86 8.27 15.50
C SER A 189 1.49 7.16 14.66
N LEU A 190 0.68 6.16 14.25
CA LEU A 190 1.14 5.07 13.40
C LEU A 190 1.65 5.57 12.05
N TYR A 191 0.91 6.44 11.37
CA TYR A 191 1.31 6.96 10.07
C TYR A 191 2.56 7.83 10.13
N SER A 192 2.71 8.64 11.18
CA SER A 192 3.92 9.43 11.41
C SER A 192 5.15 8.53 11.52
N GLN A 193 5.08 7.48 12.36
CA GLN A 193 6.18 6.53 12.52
C GLN A 193 6.45 5.73 11.24
N LEU A 194 5.40 5.33 10.52
CA LEU A 194 5.51 4.56 9.28
C LEU A 194 6.17 5.37 8.15
N LEU A 195 5.83 6.65 8.02
CA LEU A 195 6.45 7.55 7.05
C LEU A 195 7.92 7.81 7.40
N GLN A 196 8.22 8.03 8.68
CA GLN A 196 9.60 8.17 9.16
C GLN A 196 10.43 6.91 8.88
N TYR A 197 9.85 5.73 9.07
CA TYR A 197 10.51 4.46 8.77
C TYR A 197 10.86 4.34 7.28
N LEU A 198 9.91 4.67 6.39
CA LEU A 198 10.13 4.66 4.95
C LEU A 198 11.28 5.59 4.53
N ASP A 199 11.28 6.82 5.05
CA ASP A 199 12.28 7.83 4.70
C ASP A 199 13.66 7.51 5.27
N GLY A 200 13.74 6.85 6.43
CA GLY A 200 15.01 6.44 7.03
C GLY A 200 15.60 5.15 6.46
N HIS A 201 14.79 4.12 6.23
CA HIS A 201 15.28 2.77 5.96
C HIS A 201 15.15 2.32 4.51
N LEU A 202 14.19 2.87 3.75
CA LEU A 202 13.82 2.34 2.44
C LEU A 202 13.77 3.39 1.32
N GLN A 203 14.24 4.61 1.59
CA GLN A 203 14.21 5.74 0.64
C GLN A 203 14.83 5.41 -0.73
N SER A 204 15.86 4.55 -0.76
CA SER A 204 16.56 4.14 -1.98
C SER A 204 15.82 3.09 -2.82
N LEU A 205 14.74 2.50 -2.29
CA LEU A 205 13.97 1.46 -2.98
C LEU A 205 12.83 2.07 -3.80
N GLU A 206 13.00 2.10 -5.12
CA GLU A 206 11.94 2.58 -6.03
C GLU A 206 10.61 1.86 -5.85
N GLN A 207 10.66 0.57 -5.51
CA GLN A 207 9.51 -0.29 -5.23
C GLN A 207 8.65 0.21 -4.05
N THR A 208 9.20 1.07 -3.19
CA THR A 208 8.49 1.64 -2.03
C THR A 208 7.83 2.97 -2.33
N ARG A 209 8.07 3.58 -3.50
CA ARG A 209 7.43 4.85 -3.88
C ARG A 209 5.90 4.76 -3.92
N PRO A 210 5.27 3.70 -4.49
CA PRO A 210 3.82 3.53 -4.39
C PRO A 210 3.31 3.46 -2.95
N MET A 211 4.08 2.84 -2.05
CA MET A 211 3.75 2.79 -0.62
C MET A 211 3.85 4.17 0.03
N LYS A 212 4.90 4.94 -0.27
CA LYS A 212 5.06 6.31 0.22
C LYS A 212 3.88 7.18 -0.20
N ILE A 213 3.47 7.14 -1.46
CA ILE A 213 2.31 7.88 -1.98
C ILE A 213 1.03 7.49 -1.23
N LEU A 214 0.77 6.20 -1.07
CA LEU A 214 -0.42 5.70 -0.37
C LEU A 214 -0.44 6.09 1.11
N ILE A 215 0.71 5.97 1.79
CA ILE A 215 0.86 6.31 3.21
C ILE A 215 0.72 7.82 3.41
N SER A 216 1.36 8.66 2.57
CA SER A 216 1.17 10.11 2.59
C SER A 216 -0.29 10.49 2.40
N TYR A 217 -1.00 9.87 1.46
CA TYR A 217 -2.43 10.12 1.25
C TYR A 217 -3.26 9.77 2.50
N ASN A 218 -3.09 8.55 3.03
CA ASN A 218 -3.86 8.13 4.20
C ASN A 218 -3.52 8.97 5.43
N TYR A 219 -2.24 9.30 5.62
CA TYR A 219 -1.79 10.13 6.74
C TYR A 219 -2.37 11.53 6.67
N ALA A 220 -2.26 12.19 5.52
CA ALA A 220 -2.82 13.52 5.30
C ALA A 220 -4.33 13.52 5.52
N ARG A 221 -5.04 12.48 5.06
CA ARG A 221 -6.49 12.34 5.28
C ARG A 221 -6.83 12.31 6.78
N VAL A 222 -6.13 11.49 7.57
CA VAL A 222 -6.39 11.40 9.01
C VAL A 222 -5.99 12.68 9.75
N LEU A 223 -4.90 13.36 9.34
CA LEU A 223 -4.53 14.67 9.89
C LEU A 223 -5.63 15.72 9.66
N CYS A 224 -6.22 15.74 8.46
CA CYS A 224 -7.35 16.61 8.13
C CYS A 224 -8.58 16.28 8.99
N MET A 225 -8.86 15.00 9.28
CA MET A 225 -9.93 14.61 10.22
C MET A 225 -9.68 15.11 11.65
N GLU A 226 -8.41 15.17 12.07
CA GLU A 226 -7.98 15.72 13.37
C GLU A 226 -7.81 17.26 13.36
N GLN A 227 -8.22 17.94 12.28
CA GLN A 227 -8.07 19.39 12.09
C GLN A 227 -6.62 19.90 12.14
N GLN A 228 -5.63 19.01 11.94
CA GLN A 228 -4.21 19.36 11.82
C GLN A 228 -3.89 19.77 10.37
N ASN A 229 -4.56 20.83 9.92
CA ASN A 229 -4.68 21.16 8.50
C ASN A 229 -3.36 21.58 7.84
N GLU A 230 -2.51 22.38 8.50
CA GLU A 230 -1.21 22.73 7.91
C GLU A 230 -0.33 21.50 7.70
N GLN A 231 -0.34 20.58 8.66
CA GLN A 231 0.43 19.33 8.55
C GLN A 231 -0.17 18.40 7.48
N ALA A 232 -1.49 18.31 7.39
CA ALA A 232 -2.17 17.55 6.34
C ALA A 232 -1.75 18.02 4.94
N ILE A 233 -1.71 19.34 4.72
CA ILE A 233 -1.27 19.94 3.46
C ILE A 233 0.20 19.58 3.16
N GLN A 234 1.10 19.71 4.14
CA GLN A 234 2.51 19.38 3.96
C GLN A 234 2.72 17.91 3.57
N VAL A 235 2.06 16.99 4.29
CA VAL A 235 2.17 15.55 4.01
C VAL A 235 1.56 15.20 2.65
N ALA A 236 0.43 15.82 2.28
CA ALA A 236 -0.17 15.61 0.96
C ALA A 236 0.74 16.12 -0.17
N GLN A 237 1.39 17.27 0.01
CA GLN A 237 2.36 17.81 -0.96
C GLN A 237 3.56 16.87 -1.15
N GLN A 238 4.10 16.30 -0.07
CA GLN A 238 5.15 15.27 -0.18
C GLN A 238 4.69 14.04 -0.98
N GLY A 239 3.43 13.63 -0.80
CA GLY A 239 2.81 12.56 -1.59
C GLY A 239 2.73 12.90 -3.08
N ILE A 240 2.34 14.14 -3.42
CA ILE A 240 2.27 14.65 -4.80
C ILE A 240 3.67 14.71 -5.41
N GLU A 241 4.66 15.22 -4.69
CA GLU A 241 6.05 15.27 -5.18
C GLU A 241 6.59 13.87 -5.49
N CYS A 242 6.36 12.90 -4.59
CA CYS A 242 6.74 11.51 -4.82
C CYS A 242 5.99 10.90 -6.02
N SER A 243 4.72 11.24 -6.19
CA SER A 243 3.89 10.83 -7.31
C SER A 243 4.44 11.34 -8.65
N VAL A 244 4.79 12.63 -8.73
CA VAL A 244 5.36 13.26 -9.93
C VAL A 244 6.73 12.67 -10.26
N GLN A 245 7.63 12.58 -9.28
CA GLN A 245 8.99 12.06 -9.48
C GLN A 245 9.02 10.59 -9.91
N SER A 246 8.01 9.81 -9.54
CA SER A 246 7.92 8.38 -9.87
C SER A 246 7.06 8.07 -11.10
N GLY A 247 6.35 9.06 -11.65
CA GLY A 247 5.37 8.84 -12.71
C GLY A 247 4.19 7.96 -12.26
N ARG A 248 3.86 7.93 -10.97
CA ARG A 248 2.78 7.09 -10.40
C ARG A 248 1.70 7.96 -9.82
N SER A 249 0.46 7.86 -10.30
CA SER A 249 -0.63 8.78 -9.92
C SER A 249 -1.78 8.15 -9.11
N SER A 250 -1.59 6.94 -8.55
CA SER A 250 -2.66 6.12 -7.93
C SER A 250 -3.44 6.77 -6.77
N CYS A 251 -2.97 7.88 -6.20
CA CYS A 251 -3.69 8.64 -5.15
C CYS A 251 -3.75 10.15 -5.42
N MET A 252 -3.41 10.61 -6.63
CA MET A 252 -3.27 12.05 -6.94
C MET A 252 -4.57 12.82 -6.66
N GLY A 253 -5.71 12.36 -7.17
CA GLY A 253 -7.00 13.00 -6.92
C GLY A 253 -7.33 13.12 -5.43
N GLY A 254 -7.03 12.07 -4.65
CA GLY A 254 -7.25 12.06 -3.21
C GLY A 254 -6.32 13.00 -2.45
N LEU A 255 -5.05 13.09 -2.85
CA LEU A 255 -4.09 14.03 -2.27
C LEU A 255 -4.51 15.48 -2.53
N LEU A 256 -4.92 15.80 -3.77
CA LEU A 256 -5.43 17.12 -4.14
C LEU A 256 -6.68 17.48 -3.33
N PHE A 257 -7.60 16.52 -3.17
CA PHE A 257 -8.80 16.70 -2.36
C PHE A 257 -8.47 17.00 -0.88
N VAL A 258 -7.54 16.26 -0.27
CA VAL A 258 -7.15 16.51 1.13
C VAL A 258 -6.56 17.90 1.30
N ILE A 259 -5.75 18.38 0.36
CA ILE A 259 -5.25 19.77 0.37
C ILE A 259 -6.41 20.75 0.27
N ALA A 260 -7.34 20.54 -0.66
CA ALA A 260 -8.51 21.40 -0.85
C ALA A 260 -9.34 21.49 0.44
N GLN A 261 -9.67 20.35 1.04
CA GLN A 261 -10.44 20.28 2.27
C GLN A 261 -9.72 20.96 3.45
N SER A 262 -8.41 20.73 3.59
CA SER A 262 -7.62 21.35 4.66
C SER A 262 -7.53 22.87 4.50
N LEU A 263 -7.41 23.38 3.27
CA LEU A 263 -7.42 24.81 2.98
C LEU A 263 -8.78 25.46 3.26
N HIS A 264 -9.88 24.76 2.96
CA HIS A 264 -11.23 25.22 3.29
C HIS A 264 -11.42 25.33 4.81
N GLN A 265 -10.99 24.33 5.58
CA GLN A 265 -11.01 24.37 7.05
C GLN A 265 -10.12 25.49 7.64
N LEU A 266 -9.14 25.98 6.88
CA LEU A 266 -8.30 27.13 7.24
C LEU A 266 -8.83 28.48 6.70
N HIS A 267 -10.03 28.50 6.11
CA HIS A 267 -10.66 29.67 5.49
C HIS A 267 -9.85 30.30 4.34
N ARG A 268 -9.08 29.48 3.61
CA ARG A 268 -8.31 29.86 2.41
C ARG A 268 -9.06 29.48 1.14
N GLU A 269 -10.21 30.10 0.93
CA GLU A 269 -11.22 29.64 -0.05
C GLU A 269 -10.74 29.63 -1.50
N GLU A 270 -10.07 30.68 -1.97
CA GLU A 270 -9.57 30.76 -3.34
C GLU A 270 -8.58 29.62 -3.67
N GLU A 271 -7.69 29.32 -2.73
CA GLU A 271 -6.73 28.23 -2.88
C GLU A 271 -7.42 26.86 -2.79
N SER A 272 -8.34 26.70 -1.84
CA SER A 272 -9.14 25.49 -1.69
C SER A 272 -9.89 25.16 -2.98
N LYS A 273 -10.62 26.15 -3.52
CA LYS A 273 -11.42 26.03 -4.75
C LYS A 273 -10.55 25.55 -5.92
N ARG A 274 -9.34 26.11 -6.08
CA ARG A 274 -8.37 25.67 -7.11
C ARG A 274 -8.05 24.17 -6.98
N TYR A 275 -7.76 23.68 -5.78
CA TYR A 275 -7.43 22.27 -5.57
C TYR A 275 -8.64 21.34 -5.73
N PHE A 276 -9.84 21.77 -5.35
CA PHE A 276 -11.07 21.02 -5.63
C PHE A 276 -11.28 20.80 -7.13
N TYR A 277 -11.13 21.85 -7.95
CA TYR A 277 -11.21 21.71 -9.41
C TYR A 277 -10.13 20.77 -9.97
N GLN A 278 -8.89 20.88 -9.49
CA GLN A 278 -7.83 19.97 -9.93
C GLN A 278 -8.15 18.51 -9.59
N SER A 279 -8.64 18.24 -8.37
CA SER A 279 -9.05 16.90 -7.95
C SER A 279 -10.18 16.37 -8.82
N TYR A 280 -11.21 17.18 -9.08
CA TYR A 280 -12.32 16.83 -9.96
C TYR A 280 -11.85 16.43 -11.37
N PHE A 281 -11.06 17.29 -12.03
CA PHE A 281 -10.60 17.01 -13.40
C PHE A 281 -9.67 15.80 -13.45
N TYR A 282 -8.90 15.57 -12.39
CA TYR A 282 -8.12 14.35 -12.26
C TYR A 282 -9.01 13.11 -12.25
N TYR A 283 -10.06 13.09 -11.42
CA TYR A 283 -10.99 11.97 -11.35
C TYR A 283 -11.77 11.75 -12.66
N CYS A 284 -12.19 12.83 -13.35
CA CYS A 284 -12.78 12.72 -14.70
C CYS A 284 -11.80 12.06 -15.68
N SER A 285 -10.52 12.47 -15.66
CA SER A 285 -9.48 11.92 -16.53
C SER A 285 -9.21 10.44 -16.25
N MET A 286 -9.36 10.02 -15.00
CA MET A 286 -9.23 8.61 -14.58
C MET A 286 -10.53 7.81 -14.74
N GLN A 287 -11.61 8.41 -15.27
CA GLN A 287 -12.95 7.82 -15.38
C GLN A 287 -13.53 7.35 -14.04
N ASP A 288 -13.10 7.97 -12.93
CA ASP A 288 -13.62 7.72 -11.60
C ASP A 288 -14.84 8.60 -11.34
N ASN A 289 -15.96 8.23 -11.96
CA ASN A 289 -17.20 9.01 -11.92
C ASN A 289 -17.72 9.21 -10.49
N LYS A 290 -17.48 8.24 -9.60
CA LYS A 290 -17.93 8.33 -8.21
C LYS A 290 -17.22 9.46 -7.47
N ASN A 291 -15.88 9.49 -7.53
CA ASN A 291 -15.12 10.53 -6.86
C ASN A 291 -15.24 11.89 -7.56
N ALA A 292 -15.37 11.92 -8.89
CA ALA A 292 -15.67 13.15 -9.62
C ALA A 292 -17.01 13.77 -9.18
N GLN A 293 -18.06 12.95 -9.05
CA GLN A 293 -19.37 13.41 -8.57
C GLN A 293 -19.29 13.94 -7.13
N LEU A 294 -18.56 13.25 -6.24
CA LEU A 294 -18.33 13.73 -4.87
C LEU A 294 -17.60 15.09 -4.85
N MET A 295 -16.61 15.30 -5.73
CA MET A 295 -15.92 16.59 -5.81
C MET A 295 -16.86 17.69 -6.28
N LYS A 296 -17.77 17.40 -7.22
CA LYS A 296 -18.78 18.36 -7.69
C LYS A 296 -19.72 18.76 -6.55
N GLU A 297 -20.24 17.79 -5.80
CA GLU A 297 -21.10 18.04 -4.64
C GLU A 297 -20.41 18.92 -3.59
N ASN A 298 -19.15 18.61 -3.26
CA ASN A 298 -18.36 19.42 -2.32
C ASN A 298 -18.14 20.86 -2.82
N ILE A 299 -17.91 21.05 -4.13
CA ILE A 299 -17.73 22.40 -4.70
C ILE A 299 -19.03 23.21 -4.56
N GLU A 300 -20.16 22.60 -4.88
CA GLU A 300 -21.48 23.24 -4.78
C GLU A 300 -21.83 23.57 -3.32
N GLU A 301 -21.56 22.65 -2.39
CA GLU A 301 -21.82 22.82 -0.96
C GLU A 301 -20.94 23.90 -0.33
N TYR A 302 -19.62 23.87 -0.55
CA TYR A 302 -18.68 24.77 0.12
C TYR A 302 -18.65 26.18 -0.48
N PHE A 303 -18.90 26.32 -1.78
CA PHE A 303 -18.75 27.60 -2.48
C PHE A 303 -20.06 28.18 -3.00
N GLY A 304 -21.18 27.45 -2.93
CA GLY A 304 -22.50 27.94 -3.33
C GLY A 304 -22.65 28.21 -4.84
N GLU A 305 -21.74 27.68 -5.66
CA GLU A 305 -21.72 27.87 -7.10
C GLU A 305 -21.91 26.54 -7.83
N PRO A 306 -22.87 26.44 -8.78
CA PRO A 306 -23.00 25.25 -9.61
C PRO A 306 -21.78 25.10 -10.51
N MET A 307 -21.32 23.86 -10.69
CA MET A 307 -20.17 23.59 -11.54
C MET A 307 -20.46 24.02 -12.99
N PRO A 308 -19.57 24.78 -13.66
CA PRO A 308 -19.82 25.24 -15.02
C PRO A 308 -20.16 24.07 -15.96
N TYR A 309 -21.19 24.24 -16.80
CA TYR A 309 -21.73 23.16 -17.63
C TYR A 309 -20.68 22.50 -18.56
N TRP A 310 -19.69 23.26 -19.01
CA TRP A 310 -18.59 22.80 -19.86
C TRP A 310 -17.50 22.04 -19.10
N MET A 311 -17.53 22.04 -17.77
CA MET A 311 -16.67 21.22 -16.91
C MET A 311 -17.28 19.85 -16.62
N SER A 312 -18.55 19.61 -16.98
CA SER A 312 -19.12 18.26 -16.90
C SER A 312 -18.47 17.38 -17.96
N PRO A 313 -18.05 16.13 -17.65
CA PRO A 313 -17.50 15.24 -18.66
C PRO A 313 -18.50 15.10 -19.80
N ALA A 314 -18.03 15.24 -21.04
CA ALA A 314 -18.88 15.07 -22.20
C ALA A 314 -19.65 13.75 -22.07
N PRO A 315 -20.97 13.72 -22.35
CA PRO A 315 -21.68 12.45 -22.38
C PRO A 315 -20.87 11.50 -23.25
N SER A 316 -20.69 10.27 -22.80
CA SER A 316 -19.96 9.22 -23.49
C SER A 316 -20.70 8.83 -24.79
N GLY A 317 -20.77 9.76 -25.73
CA GLY A 317 -21.15 9.56 -27.10
C GLY A 317 -19.94 8.99 -27.80
N ASN A 318 -20.15 7.84 -28.44
CA ASN A 318 -19.21 7.17 -29.35
C ASN A 318 -18.22 8.17 -29.95
N LEU A 319 -16.98 8.15 -29.44
CA LEU A 319 -15.87 8.82 -30.13
C LEU A 319 -15.80 8.18 -31.52
N PRO A 320 -15.96 8.95 -32.61
CA PRO A 320 -15.68 8.43 -33.92
C PRO A 320 -14.21 8.02 -33.93
N SER A 321 -13.94 6.80 -34.38
CA SER A 321 -12.57 6.40 -34.73
C SER A 321 -12.09 7.31 -35.84
N SER A 322 -11.34 8.37 -35.51
CA SER A 322 -10.66 9.17 -36.53
C SER A 322 -9.29 9.61 -36.07
N SER A 323 -8.32 9.02 -36.77
CA SER A 323 -7.06 9.59 -37.23
C SER A 323 -6.06 10.06 -36.17
N MET A 324 -4.98 9.26 -36.11
CA MET A 324 -3.60 9.65 -35.82
C MET A 324 -3.34 11.16 -35.87
N MET A 325 -2.83 11.70 -34.77
CA MET A 325 -2.15 12.99 -34.81
C MET A 325 -0.76 12.85 -35.44
N PRO A 326 -0.27 13.89 -36.15
CA PRO A 326 1.01 13.88 -36.86
C PRO A 326 2.23 13.79 -35.94
#